data_AF-A0A3S0I4I7-F1
#
_entry.id   AF-A0A3S0I4I7-F1
#
_cell.length_a   1.000
_cell.length_b   1.000
_cell.length_c   1.000
_cell.angle_alpha   90.00
_cell.angle_beta   90.00
_cell.angle_gamma   90.00
#
_symmetry.space_group_name_H-M   'P 1'
#
loop_
_entity.id
_entity.type
_entity.pdbx_description
1 polymer ?
#
loop_
_entity_poly.entity_id
_entity_poly.type
_entity_poly.pdbx_seq_one_letter_code
_entity_poly.pdbx_strand_id
1 'polypeptide(L)'
;MRNTMMLPIEVSSEFFQSYEKLFENLAREAIEKVQNGSYRPYMNKKEAAQYIGISINTFQKLVKMGLPIIEVDGTKIVSKKDIDDFLEKYK
;
A
#
# COMPACT_ATOMS: atom_id res chain seq x y z
N MET A 1 -32.53 33.91 24.21
CA MET A 1 -32.19 33.28 22.91
C MET A 1 -30.77 33.71 22.56
N ARG A 2 -29.80 32.79 22.44
CA ARG A 2 -28.45 33.14 21.98
C ARG A 2 -28.51 33.30 20.46
N ASN A 3 -28.26 34.51 19.99
CA ASN A 3 -28.18 34.79 18.56
C ASN A 3 -26.81 34.28 18.08
N THR A 4 -26.78 33.13 17.40
CA THR A 4 -25.56 32.66 16.74
C THR A 4 -25.33 33.56 15.53
N MET A 5 -24.55 34.63 15.72
CA MET A 5 -24.02 35.40 14.60
C MET A 5 -23.07 34.51 13.83
N MET A 6 -23.55 33.99 12.70
CA MET A 6 -22.70 33.44 11.65
C MET A 6 -21.98 34.66 11.04
N LEU A 7 -20.79 34.97 11.55
CA LEU A 7 -19.87 35.83 10.81
C LEU A 7 -19.59 35.08 9.50
N PRO A 8 -19.93 35.64 8.32
CA PRO A 8 -19.42 35.09 7.09
C PRO A 8 -17.91 35.24 7.15
N ILE A 9 -17.21 34.14 7.46
CA ILE A 9 -15.78 34.07 7.21
C ILE A 9 -15.69 34.15 5.70
N GLU A 10 -15.38 35.33 5.17
CA GLU A 10 -14.93 35.45 3.80
C GLU A 10 -13.61 34.68 3.72
N VAL A 11 -13.72 33.44 3.28
CA VAL A 11 -12.59 32.60 2.95
C VAL A 11 -11.92 33.29 1.78
N SER A 12 -10.83 34.00 2.06
CA SER A 12 -10.02 34.59 0.98
C SER A 12 -9.55 33.46 0.06
N SER A 13 -9.41 33.75 -1.23
CA SER A 13 -8.88 32.79 -2.19
C SER A 13 -7.52 32.24 -1.77
N GLU A 14 -6.69 33.06 -1.12
CA GLU A 14 -5.41 32.68 -0.53
C GLU A 14 -5.58 31.65 0.60
N PHE A 15 -6.54 31.87 1.50
CA PHE A 15 -6.85 30.92 2.57
C PHE A 15 -7.37 29.60 2.00
N PHE A 16 -8.27 29.65 1.02
CA PHE A 16 -8.80 28.46 0.35
C PHE A 16 -7.68 27.64 -0.32
N GLN A 17 -6.79 28.31 -1.06
CA GLN A 17 -5.63 27.68 -1.69
C GLN A 17 -4.70 27.03 -0.67
N SER A 18 -4.46 27.70 0.46
CA SER A 18 -3.64 27.13 1.55
C SER A 18 -4.28 25.87 2.16
N TYR A 19 -5.61 25.87 2.29
CA TYR A 19 -6.37 24.76 2.84
C TYR A 19 -6.40 23.57 1.87
N GLU A 20 -6.64 23.82 0.58
CA GLU A 20 -6.56 22.79 -0.46
C GLU A 20 -5.18 22.14 -0.47
N LYS A 21 -4.11 22.93 -0.45
CA LYS A 21 -2.75 22.43 -0.43
C LYS A 21 -2.43 21.60 0.82
N LEU A 22 -2.92 22.03 2.00
CA LEU A 22 -2.79 21.25 3.23
C LEU A 22 -3.53 19.92 3.14
N PHE A 23 -4.74 19.93 2.57
CA PHE A 23 -5.55 18.73 2.41
C PHE A 23 -4.94 17.74 1.41
N GLU A 24 -4.44 18.23 0.27
CA GLU A 24 -3.72 17.43 -0.72
C GLU A 24 -2.46 16.78 -0.11
N ASN A 25 -1.69 17.54 0.66
CA ASN A 25 -0.50 17.01 1.33
C ASN A 25 -0.86 15.93 2.35
N LEU A 26 -1.90 16.14 3.15
CA LEU A 26 -2.36 15.17 4.14
C LEU A 26 -2.86 13.88 3.46
N ALA A 27 -3.63 14.01 2.38
CA ALA A 27 -4.12 12.88 1.59
C ALA A 27 -2.95 12.09 0.97
N ARG A 28 -1.98 12.80 0.38
CA ARG A 28 -0.77 12.20 -0.18
C ARG A 28 0.03 11.46 0.89
N GLU A 29 0.26 12.06 2.05
CA GLU A 29 1.01 11.42 3.14
C GLU A 29 0.29 10.18 3.68
N ALA A 30 -1.04 10.22 3.79
CA ALA A 30 -1.84 9.06 4.21
C ALA A 30 -1.74 7.91 3.18
N ILE A 31 -1.84 8.23 1.89
CA ILE A 31 -1.70 7.24 0.81
C ILE A 31 -0.27 6.68 0.77
N GLU A 32 0.75 7.52 0.89
CA GLU A 32 2.16 7.10 0.90
C GLU A 32 2.48 6.21 2.11
N LYS A 33 1.93 6.50 3.29
CA LYS A 33 2.06 5.62 4.47
C LYS A 33 1.40 4.27 4.26
N VAL A 34 0.29 4.21 3.53
CA VAL A 34 -0.36 2.94 3.16
C VAL A 34 0.44 2.21 2.08
N GLN A 35 0.91 2.90 1.04
CA GLN A 35 1.67 2.28 -0.06
C GLN A 35 3.06 1.80 0.37
N ASN A 36 3.78 2.59 1.17
CA ASN A 36 5.09 2.22 1.70
C ASN A 36 4.98 1.29 2.93
N GLY A 37 3.82 1.23 3.57
CA GLY A 37 3.58 0.43 4.78
C GLY A 37 2.99 -0.96 4.56
N SER A 38 2.41 -1.27 3.40
CA SER A 38 1.56 -2.47 3.32
C SER A 38 2.35 -3.78 3.14
N TYR A 39 3.45 -3.79 2.37
CA TYR A 39 4.25 -5.01 2.19
C TYR A 39 5.75 -4.71 2.03
N ARG A 40 6.55 -5.41 2.83
CA ARG A 40 8.02 -5.32 2.81
C ARG A 40 8.57 -5.84 1.48
N PRO A 41 9.74 -5.36 1.01
CA PRO A 41 10.37 -5.86 -0.23
C PRO A 41 10.59 -7.38 -0.21
N TYR A 42 10.77 -7.92 0.99
CA TYR A 42 10.93 -9.33 1.26
C TYR A 42 9.86 -9.79 2.24
N MET A 43 9.21 -10.88 1.90
CA MET A 43 8.04 -11.40 2.61
C MET A 43 8.24 -12.88 2.91
N ASN A 44 7.71 -13.35 4.03
CA ASN A 44 7.54 -14.80 4.19
C ASN A 44 6.38 -15.29 3.30
N LYS A 45 6.21 -16.62 3.18
CA LYS A 45 5.16 -17.20 2.31
C LYS A 45 3.73 -16.75 2.64
N LYS A 46 3.41 -16.49 3.92
CA LYS A 46 2.07 -16.05 4.33
C LYS A 46 1.84 -14.60 3.91
N GLU A 47 2.81 -13.73 4.16
CA GLU A 47 2.78 -12.33 3.74
C GLU A 47 2.71 -12.22 2.21
N ALA A 48 3.49 -13.01 1.48
CA ALA A 48 3.48 -13.03 0.02
C ALA A 48 2.13 -13.50 -0.56
N ALA A 49 1.47 -14.48 0.08
CA ALA A 49 0.13 -14.91 -0.30
C ALA A 49 -0.92 -13.80 -0.08
N GLN A 50 -0.80 -13.09 1.05
CA GLN A 50 -1.66 -11.95 1.38
C GLN A 50 -1.46 -10.77 0.44
N TYR A 51 -0.20 -10.50 0.05
CA TYR A 51 0.19 -9.45 -0.89
C TYR A 51 -0.57 -9.54 -2.22
N ILE A 52 -0.67 -10.74 -2.79
CA ILE A 52 -1.40 -10.98 -4.05
C ILE A 52 -2.85 -11.46 -3.85
N GLY A 53 -3.34 -11.45 -2.61
CA GLY A 53 -4.74 -11.74 -2.29
C GLY A 53 -5.18 -13.20 -2.48
N ILE A 54 -4.30 -14.18 -2.31
CA ILE A 54 -4.61 -15.62 -2.49
C ILE A 54 -4.40 -16.44 -1.22
N SER A 55 -4.99 -17.65 -1.19
CA SER A 55 -4.73 -18.60 -0.11
C SER A 55 -3.28 -19.11 -0.11
N ILE A 56 -2.75 -19.45 1.06
CA ILE A 56 -1.38 -20.01 1.20
C ILE A 56 -1.20 -21.29 0.37
N ASN A 57 -2.25 -22.11 0.23
CA ASN A 57 -2.22 -23.34 -0.56
C ASN A 57 -2.09 -23.03 -2.05
N THR A 58 -2.78 -21.99 -2.53
CA THR A 58 -2.64 -21.51 -3.91
C THR A 58 -1.24 -20.93 -4.13
N PHE A 59 -0.71 -20.16 -3.18
CA PHE A 59 0.65 -19.63 -3.25
C PHE A 59 1.70 -20.75 -3.37
N GLN A 60 1.56 -21.83 -2.60
CA GLN A 60 2.45 -22.99 -2.73
C GLN A 60 2.41 -23.64 -4.11
N LYS A 61 1.29 -23.57 -4.84
CA LYS A 61 1.23 -24.02 -6.24
C LYS A 61 2.08 -23.13 -7.13
N LEU A 62 2.04 -21.81 -6.95
CA LEU A 62 2.90 -20.87 -7.71
C LEU A 62 4.39 -21.14 -7.46
N VAL A 63 4.76 -21.43 -6.22
CA VAL A 63 6.13 -21.86 -5.86
C VAL A 63 6.52 -23.14 -6.59
N LYS A 64 5.62 -24.13 -6.66
CA LYS A 64 5.85 -25.38 -7.43
C LYS A 64 5.91 -25.13 -8.94
N MET A 65 5.27 -24.08 -9.43
CA MET A 65 5.29 -23.66 -10.85
C MET A 65 6.54 -22.85 -11.21
N GLY A 66 7.41 -22.55 -10.25
CA GLY A 66 8.69 -21.88 -10.50
C GLY A 66 8.79 -20.44 -9.98
N LEU A 67 7.88 -20.00 -9.10
CA LEU A 67 8.07 -18.74 -8.39
C LEU A 67 9.35 -18.83 -7.52
N PRO A 68 10.33 -17.92 -7.70
CA PRO A 68 11.59 -17.95 -6.96
C PRO A 68 11.39 -17.83 -5.45
N ILE A 69 12.18 -18.60 -4.69
CA ILE A 69 12.27 -18.51 -3.23
C ILE A 69 13.73 -18.35 -2.83
N ILE A 70 13.97 -17.40 -1.94
CA ILE A 70 15.25 -17.18 -1.29
C ILE A 70 15.25 -17.99 0.01
N GLU A 71 16.22 -18.90 0.16
CA GLU A 71 16.39 -19.70 1.37
C GLU A 71 17.67 -19.27 2.09
N VAL A 72 17.52 -18.73 3.30
CA VAL A 72 18.63 -18.30 4.16
C VAL A 72 18.48 -18.99 5.50
N ASP A 73 19.41 -19.89 5.82
CA ASP A 73 19.44 -20.63 7.10
C ASP A 73 18.09 -21.30 7.44
N GLY A 74 17.50 -22.00 6.46
CA GLY A 74 16.20 -22.68 6.58
C GLY A 74 14.97 -21.75 6.54
N THR A 75 15.17 -20.42 6.54
CA THR A 75 14.08 -19.44 6.39
C THR A 75 13.79 -19.19 4.92
N LYS A 76 12.51 -19.35 4.53
CA LYS A 76 12.04 -19.13 3.16
C LYS A 76 11.41 -17.76 3.00
N ILE A 77 12.05 -16.94 2.18
CA ILE A 77 11.70 -15.55 1.90
C ILE A 77 11.39 -15.40 0.42
N VAL A 78 10.49 -14.50 0.08
CA VAL A 78 10.07 -14.21 -1.29
C VAL A 78 10.19 -12.71 -1.52
N SER A 79 10.83 -12.32 -2.61
CA SER A 79 10.92 -10.92 -3.04
C SER A 79 9.61 -10.49 -3.69
N LYS A 80 9.15 -9.28 -3.36
CA LYS A 80 8.02 -8.65 -4.04
C LYS A 80 8.24 -8.60 -5.56
N LYS A 81 9.45 -8.23 -5.98
CA LYS A 81 9.82 -8.12 -7.39
C LYS A 81 9.69 -9.47 -8.11
N ASP A 82 10.14 -10.55 -7.48
CA ASP A 82 10.06 -11.88 -8.10
C ASP A 82 8.61 -12.35 -8.27
N ILE A 83 7.72 -11.95 -7.34
CA ILE A 83 6.28 -12.20 -7.46
C ILE A 83 5.70 -11.43 -8.63
N ASP A 84 5.98 -10.12 -8.71
CA ASP A 84 5.46 -9.26 -9.77
C ASP A 84 5.97 -9.73 -11.15
N ASP A 85 7.29 -10.01 -11.28
CA ASP A 85 7.93 -10.52 -12.50
C ASP A 85 7.41 -11.90 -12.89
N PHE A 86 7.07 -12.77 -11.92
CA PHE A 86 6.47 -14.08 -12.20
C PHE A 86 5.05 -13.93 -12.74
N LEU A 87 4.23 -13.06 -12.14
CA LEU A 87 2.83 -12.89 -12.55
C LEU A 87 2.70 -12.20 -13.91
N GLU A 88 3.57 -11.24 -14.23
CA GLU A 88 3.58 -10.60 -15.56
C GLU A 88 3.89 -11.59 -16.70
N LYS A 89 4.56 -12.72 -16.43
CA LYS A 89 4.75 -13.78 -17.45
C LYS A 89 3.46 -14.52 -17.85
N TYR A 90 2.40 -14.40 -17.04
CA TYR A 90 1.11 -15.06 -17.25
C TYR A 90 -0.01 -14.09 -17.67
N LYS A 91 0.33 -12.83 -17.90
CA LYS A 91 -0.59 -11.79 -18.37
C LYS A 91 -0.58 -11.73 -19.90
#